data_AF-A0A821YZA8-F1
#
_entry.id   AF-A0A821YZA8-F1
#
_cell.length_a   1.000
_cell.length_b   1.000
_cell.length_c   1.000
_cell.angle_alpha   90.00
_cell.angle_beta   90.00
_cell.angle_gamma   90.00
#
_symmetry.space_group_name_H-M   'P 1'
#
loop_
_entity.id
_entity.type
_entity.pdbx_description
1 polymer ?
#
loop_
_entity_poly.entity_id
_entity_poly.type
_entity_poly.pdbx_seq_one_letter_code
_entity_poly.pdbx_strand_id
1 'polypeptide(L)' 'MEEITLDPLDWTETRLLGHQVMDDMINYLRDLRLRPTWRPVPLAVQESLAQQDIPLRGQNPWQVYDEVRSLILPYELIH' A
#
# COMPACT_ATOMS: atom_id res chain seq x y z
N MET A 1 -7.21 -1.65 31.26
CA MET A 1 -6.95 -0.74 30.13
C MET A 1 -6.04 -1.55 29.22
N GLU A 2 -6.56 -2.06 28.10
CA GLU A 2 -5.71 -2.73 27.12
C GLU A 2 -4.76 -1.69 26.54
N GLU A 3 -3.46 -2.00 26.54
CA GLU A 3 -2.43 -1.15 25.94
C GLU A 3 -2.64 -1.11 24.43
N ILE A 4 -2.92 0.08 23.88
CA ILE A 4 -3.00 0.28 22.43
C ILE A 4 -1.57 0.42 21.92
N THR A 5 -0.94 -0.71 21.66
CA THR A 5 0.38 -0.77 21.01
C THR A 5 0.21 -0.92 19.49
N LEU A 6 1.16 -0.36 18.74
CA LEU A 6 1.30 -0.61 17.30
C LEU A 6 2.07 -1.92 17.03
N ASP A 7 2.38 -2.69 18.07
CA ASP A 7 3.04 -3.98 17.92
C ASP A 7 2.18 -4.93 17.09
N PRO A 8 2.75 -5.57 16.06
CA PRO A 8 2.05 -6.61 15.33
C PRO A 8 1.68 -7.78 16.22
N LEU A 9 0.53 -8.38 15.92
CA LEU A 9 0.13 -9.66 16.51
C LEU A 9 1.10 -10.79 16.15
N ASP A 10 1.75 -10.70 14.98
CA ASP A 10 2.77 -11.65 14.51
C ASP A 10 3.94 -10.92 13.84
N TRP A 11 5.09 -10.95 14.53
CA TRP A 11 6.33 -10.34 14.06
C TRP A 11 6.99 -11.10 12.89
N THR A 12 6.72 -12.40 12.75
CA THR A 12 7.22 -13.21 11.63
C THR A 12 6.50 -12.83 10.36
N GLU A 13 5.17 -12.80 10.38
CA GLU A 13 4.34 -12.36 9.26
C GLU A 13 4.66 -10.92 8.85
N THR A 14 4.81 -10.02 9.83
CA THR A 14 5.19 -8.63 9.57
C THR A 14 6.54 -8.52 8.88
N ARG A 15 7.52 -9.33 9.29
CA ARG A 15 8.84 -9.36 8.65
C ARG A 15 8.75 -9.88 7.22
N LEU A 16 7.99 -10.94 6.97
CA LEU A 16 7.78 -11.50 5.64
C LEU A 16 7.17 -10.46 4.69
N LEU A 17 6.10 -9.79 5.14
CA LEU A 17 5.47 -8.72 4.38
C LEU A 17 6.44 -7.56 4.12
N GLY A 18 7.20 -7.14 5.14
CA GLY A 18 8.19 -6.07 5.01
C GLY A 18 9.26 -6.37 3.97
N HIS A 19 9.75 -7.62 3.91
CA HIS A 19 10.68 -8.05 2.86
C HIS A 19 10.04 -7.97 1.47
N GLN A 20 8.80 -8.45 1.31
CA GLN A 20 8.11 -8.36 0.03
C GLN A 20 7.90 -6.92 -0.42
N VAL A 21 7.48 -6.04 0.50
CA VAL A 21 7.30 -4.60 0.21
C VAL A 21 8.62 -3.99 -0.27
N MET A 22 9.73 -4.29 0.41
CA MET A 22 11.05 -3.78 0.03
C MET A 22 11.49 -4.28 -1.35
N ASP A 23 11.33 -5.57 -1.64
CA ASP A 23 11.67 -6.15 -2.93
C ASP A 23 10.83 -5.53 -4.06
N ASP A 24 9.52 -5.36 -3.84
CA ASP A 24 8.61 -4.74 -4.79
C ASP A 24 8.96 -3.26 -5.03
N MET A 25 9.35 -2.51 -3.99
CA MET A 25 9.79 -1.12 -4.12
C MET A 25 11.12 -0.98 -4.88
N ILE A 26 12.07 -1.88 -4.63
CA ILE A 26 13.33 -1.92 -5.37
C ILE A 26 13.07 -2.20 -6.85
N ASN A 27 12.24 -3.21 -7.15
CA ASN A 27 11.83 -3.53 -8.52
C ASN A 27 11.09 -2.36 -9.18
N TYR A 28 10.20 -1.71 -8.44
CA TYR A 28 9.47 -0.54 -8.88
C TYR A 28 10.42 0.59 -9.31
N LEU A 29 11.36 0.97 -8.44
CA LEU A 29 12.31 2.05 -8.69
C LEU A 29 13.30 1.72 -9.82
N ARG A 30 13.72 0.45 -9.93
CA ARG A 30 14.56 -0.01 -11.05
C ARG A 30 13.90 0.28 -12.40
N ASP A 31 12.61 0.00 -12.50
CA ASP A 31 11.87 0.07 -13.76
C ASP A 31 11.23 1.45 -13.97
N LEU A 32 11.21 2.32 -12.95
CA LEU A 32 10.56 3.63 -12.96
C LEU A 32 11.02 4.52 -14.13
N ARG A 33 12.32 4.51 -14.45
CA ARG A 33 12.89 5.29 -15.56
C ARG A 33 12.34 4.87 -16.93
N LEU A 34 11.82 3.66 -17.06
CA LEU A 34 11.24 3.13 -18.31
C LEU A 34 9.75 3.46 -18.46
N ARG A 35 9.13 4.06 -17.43
CA ARG A 35 7.70 4.35 -17.39
C ARG A 35 7.41 5.77 -17.89
N PRO A 36 6.24 6.00 -18.52
CA PRO A 36 5.82 7.35 -18.89
C PRO A 36 5.73 8.23 -17.65
N THR A 37 6.30 9.43 -17.75
CA THR A 37 6.31 10.44 -16.67
C THR A 37 4.88 10.93 -16.43
N TRP A 38 4.33 10.60 -15.25
CA TRP A 38 2.99 10.95 -14.75
C TRP A 38 1.80 10.29 -15.46
N ARG A 39 0.92 9.67 -14.68
CA ARG A 39 -0.40 9.17 -15.10
C ARG A 39 -1.45 9.72 -14.12
N PRO A 40 -2.51 10.40 -14.60
CA PRO A 40 -3.55 10.86 -13.71
C PRO A 40 -4.21 9.66 -13.02
N VAL A 41 -4.48 9.79 -11.71
CA VAL A 41 -5.26 8.80 -10.97
C VAL A 41 -6.68 8.75 -11.58
N PRO A 42 -7.14 7.60 -12.11
CA PRO A 42 -8.48 7.49 -12.69
C PRO A 42 -9.55 7.86 -11.68
N LEU A 43 -10.61 8.53 -12.12
CA LEU A 43 -11.71 8.97 -11.24
C LEU A 43 -12.32 7.79 -10.46
N ALA A 44 -12.49 6.64 -11.11
CA ALA A 44 -13.01 5.43 -10.47
C ALA A 44 -12.14 4.94 -9.30
N VAL A 45 -10.81 5.11 -9.38
CA VAL A 45 -9.90 4.75 -8.28
C VAL A 45 -10.07 5.74 -7.12
N GLN A 46 -10.18 7.03 -7.42
CA GLN A 46 -10.42 8.06 -6.41
C GLN A 46 -11.77 7.84 -5.70
N GLU A 47 -12.83 7.57 -6.46
CA GLU A 47 -14.17 7.27 -5.93
C GLU A 47 -14.17 6.00 -5.09
N SER A 48 -13.50 4.94 -5.56
CA SER A 48 -13.37 3.69 -4.80
C SER A 48 -12.69 3.91 -3.45
N LEU A 49 -11.60 4.69 -3.40
CA LEU A 49 -10.91 5.00 -2.14
C LEU A 49 -11.76 5.91 -1.24
N ALA A 50 -12.46 6.90 -1.81
CA ALA A 50 -13.29 7.83 -1.05
C ALA A 50 -14.56 7.18 -0.46
N GLN A 51 -15.05 6.11 -1.08
CA GLN A 51 -16.22 5.36 -0.61
C GLN A 51 -15.87 4.26 0.42
N GLN A 52 -14.59 3.96 0.62
CA GLN A 52 -14.19 3.00 1.66
C GLN A 52 -14.46 3.59 3.04
N ASP A 53 -15.13 2.81 3.88
CA ASP A 53 -15.31 3.15 5.28
C ASP A 53 -13.97 3.15 6.02
N ILE A 54 -13.77 4.12 6.91
CA ILE A 54 -12.58 4.15 7.76
C ILE A 54 -12.67 2.96 8.74
N PRO A 55 -11.71 2.03 8.72
CA PRO A 55 -11.77 0.83 9.53
C PRO A 55 -11.63 1.18 11.02
N LEU A 56 -12.58 0.72 11.83
CA LEU A 56 -12.55 0.92 13.29
C LEU A 56 -11.63 -0.08 14.02
N ARG A 57 -11.11 -1.08 13.30
CA ARG A 57 -10.18 -2.11 13.79
C ARG A 57 -9.07 -2.33 12.79
N GLY A 58 -7.95 -2.89 13.25
CA GLY A 58 -6.86 -3.32 12.37
C GLY A 58 -7.35 -4.28 11.28
N GLN A 59 -6.83 -4.09 10.08
CA GLN A 59 -7.08 -4.95 8.92
C GLN A 59 -5.90 -5.88 8.70
N ASN A 60 -6.08 -6.92 7.88
CA ASN A 60 -4.97 -7.79 7.51
C ASN A 60 -3.94 -6.99 6.70
N PRO A 61 -2.67 -6.90 7.15
CA PRO A 61 -1.67 -6.05 6.50
C PRO A 61 -1.31 -6.53 5.08
N TRP A 62 -1.44 -7.82 4.78
CA TRP A 62 -1.25 -8.36 3.44
C TRP A 62 -2.33 -7.87 2.47
N GLN A 63 -3.59 -7.80 2.92
CA GLN A 63 -4.70 -7.30 2.09
C GLN A 63 -4.53 -5.81 1.82
N VAL A 64 -4.22 -5.03 2.86
CA VAL A 64 -3.94 -3.60 2.73
C VAL A 64 -2.77 -3.35 1.77
N TYR A 65 -1.72 -4.15 1.84
CA TYR A 65 -0.60 -4.01 0.92
C TYR A 65 -0.98 -4.30 -0.55
N ASP A 66 -1.82 -5.30 -0.80
CA ASP A 66 -2.30 -5.59 -2.16
C ASP A 66 -3.16 -4.44 -2.73
N GLU A 67 -3.98 -3.82 -1.88
CA GLU A 67 -4.73 -2.61 -2.23
C GLU A 67 -3.81 -1.43 -2.56
N VAL A 68 -2.78 -1.18 -1.73
CA VAL A 68 -1.76 -0.14 -2.01
C VAL A 68 -1.08 -0.40 -3.35
N ARG A 69 -0.71 -1.67 -3.62
CA ARG A 69 0.00 -2.06 -4.83
C ARG A 69 -0.84 -1.86 -6.10
N SER A 70 -2.15 -2.05 -6.01
CA SER A 70 -3.08 -1.97 -7.14
C SER A 70 -3.68 -0.57 -7.35
N LEU A 71 -3.95 0.16 -6.27
CA LEU A 71 -4.68 1.42 -6.31
C LEU A 71 -3.81 2.66 -6.17
N ILE A 72 -2.59 2.53 -5.62
CA ILE A 72 -1.73 3.70 -5.33
C ILE A 72 -0.48 3.70 -6.21
N LEU A 73 0.35 2.66 -6.14
CA LEU A 73 1.66 2.61 -6.83
C LEU A 73 1.62 2.86 -8.35
N PRO A 74 0.56 2.50 -9.10
CA PRO A 74 0.53 2.74 -10.54
C PRO A 74 0.36 4.23 -10.94
N TYR A 75 -0.01 5.11 -10.01
CA TYR A 75 -0.51 6.46 -10.31
C TYR A 75 0.22 7.59 -9.58
N GLU A 76 1.56 7.54 -9.54
CA GLU A 76 2.39 8.47 -8.75
C GLU A 76 1.97 9.95 -8.85
N LEU A 77 1.65 10.53 -7.69
CA LEU A 77 1.58 11.95 -7.42
C LEU A 77 3.00 12.52 -7.38
N ILE A 78 3.54 12.93 -8.53
CA ILE A 78 4.59 13.95 -8.55
C ILE A 78 3.85 15.26 -8.36
N HIS A 79 3.95 15.85 -7.17
CA HIS A 79 3.41 17.17 -6.86
C HIS A 79 4.53 18.21 -6.75
#